data_AF-A0A658K4N0-F1
#
_entry.id   AF-A0A658K4N0-F1
#
_cell.length_a   1.000
_cell.length_b   1.000
_cell.length_c   1.000
_cell.angle_alpha   90.00
_cell.angle_beta   90.00
_cell.angle_gamma   90.00
#
_symmetry.space_group_name_H-M   'P 1'
#
loop_
_entity.id
_entity.type
_entity.pdbx_description
1 polymer ?
#
loop_
_entity_poly.entity_id
_entity_poly.type
_entity_poly.pdbx_seq_one_letter_code
_entity_poly.pdbx_strand_id
1 'polypeptide(L)'
;MQKFGAALNKAEALQKSSVVLGLLDKHLEQHDWLAIGRPTIAECAVYPYVVLAPEGGVELGAYPSVLRWVERVAGLAGYQSV
;
A
#
# COMPACT_ATOMS: atom_id res chain seq x y z
N MET A 1 -10.75 -14.49 9.91
CA MET A 1 -10.10 -15.79 9.63
C MET A 1 -8.70 -15.51 9.08
N GLN A 2 -7.65 -16.24 9.48
CA GLN A 2 -6.28 -16.02 8.98
C GLN A 2 -6.04 -16.90 7.75
N LYS A 3 -5.68 -16.30 6.61
CA LYS A 3 -5.65 -16.97 5.29
C LYS A 3 -4.74 -18.22 5.22
N PHE A 4 -3.62 -18.22 5.94
CA PHE A 4 -2.58 -19.26 5.81
C PHE A 4 -2.33 -20.10 7.08
N GLY A 5 -3.10 -19.91 8.16
CA GLY A 5 -2.98 -20.72 9.38
C GLY A 5 -1.63 -20.68 10.11
N ALA A 6 -0.69 -19.81 9.71
CA ALA A 6 0.63 -19.69 10.31
C ALA A 6 0.59 -18.94 11.65
N ALA A 7 1.37 -19.38 12.63
CA ALA A 7 1.53 -18.68 13.91
C ALA A 7 2.37 -17.40 13.72
N LEU A 8 1.70 -16.28 13.43
CA LEU A 8 2.31 -14.96 13.20
C LEU A 8 1.84 -13.97 14.26
N ASN A 9 2.70 -13.02 14.63
CA ASN A 9 2.33 -11.92 15.52
C ASN A 9 1.49 -10.87 14.78
N LYS A 10 0.19 -11.12 14.64
CA LYS A 10 -0.73 -10.21 13.93
C LYS A 10 -0.83 -8.84 14.61
N ALA A 11 -0.82 -8.78 15.93
CA ALA A 11 -0.96 -7.51 16.66
C ALA A 11 0.21 -6.56 16.36
N GLU A 12 1.44 -7.08 16.37
CA GLU A 12 2.63 -6.31 16.00
C GLU A 12 2.61 -5.90 14.52
N ALA A 13 2.16 -6.79 13.63
CA ALA A 13 2.02 -6.45 12.21
C ALA A 13 1.05 -5.28 12.01
N LEU A 14 -0.11 -5.29 12.68
CA LEU A 14 -1.09 -4.19 12.59
C LEU A 14 -0.51 -2.86 13.10
N GLN A 15 0.22 -2.86 14.22
CA GLN A 15 0.88 -1.65 14.71
C GLN A 15 1.89 -1.10 13.71
N LYS A 16 2.72 -1.98 13.13
CA LYS A 16 3.70 -1.59 12.11
C LYS A 16 3.02 -1.06 10.85
N SER A 17 1.91 -1.65 10.43
CA SER A 17 1.14 -1.18 9.27
C SER A 17 0.69 0.26 9.41
N SER A 18 0.16 0.67 10.57
CA SER A 18 -0.24 2.07 10.80
C SER A 18 0.93 3.05 10.67
N VAL A 19 2.11 2.68 11.20
CA VAL A 19 3.31 3.52 11.10
C VAL A 19 3.78 3.64 9.65
N VAL A 20 3.90 2.51 8.94
CA VAL A 20 4.38 2.50 7.55
C VAL A 20 3.42 3.21 6.61
N LEU A 21 2.11 2.99 6.75
CA LEU A 21 1.11 3.68 5.93
C LEU A 21 1.08 5.18 6.21
N GLY A 22 1.24 5.62 7.46
CA GLY A 22 1.36 7.04 7.78
C GLY A 22 2.60 7.70 7.15
N LEU A 23 3.74 7.00 7.11
CA LEU A 23 4.95 7.49 6.43
C LEU A 23 4.74 7.55 4.91
N LEU A 24 4.13 6.52 4.33
CA LEU A 24 3.85 6.44 2.90
C LEU A 24 2.86 7.54 2.47
N ASP A 25 1.79 7.74 3.24
CA ASP A 25 0.79 8.77 2.97
C ASP A 25 1.42 10.17 2.99
N LYS A 26 2.20 10.47 4.02
CA LYS A 26 2.94 11.74 4.12
C LYS A 26 3.90 11.97 2.95
N HIS A 27 4.57 10.93 2.48
CA HIS A 27 5.44 11.05 1.30
C HIS A 27 4.62 11.40 0.04
N LEU A 28 3.49 10.69 -0.14
CA LEU A 28 2.58 10.85 -1.29
C LEU A 28 1.68 12.09 -1.23
N GLU A 29 1.67 12.82 -0.12
CA GLU A 29 1.09 14.16 -0.05
C GLU A 29 1.82 15.13 -0.99
N GLN A 30 3.15 14.97 -1.10
CA GLN A 30 4.01 15.89 -1.86
C GLN A 30 4.50 15.30 -3.19
N HIS A 31 4.33 14.00 -3.40
CA HIS A 31 4.84 13.29 -4.57
C HIS A 31 3.75 12.42 -5.19
N ASP A 32 3.69 12.39 -6.51
CA ASP A 32 2.74 11.53 -7.23
C ASP A 32 3.19 10.06 -7.33
N TRP A 33 4.48 9.79 -7.10
CA TRP A 33 5.18 8.53 -7.30
C TRP A 33 6.22 8.34 -6.19
N LEU A 34 6.66 7.11 -5.96
CA LEU A 34 7.41 6.74 -4.75
C LEU A 34 8.90 7.13 -4.76
N ALA A 35 9.48 7.31 -5.95
CA ALA A 35 10.93 7.49 -6.09
C ALA A 35 11.28 8.81 -6.77
N ILE A 36 10.70 9.05 -7.95
CA ILE A 36 10.95 10.21 -8.81
C ILE A 36 9.64 10.59 -9.51
N GLY A 37 9.58 11.70 -10.25
CA GLY A 37 8.36 12.21 -10.92
C GLY A 37 7.74 11.34 -12.03
N ARG A 38 7.98 10.02 -12.03
CA ARG A 38 7.39 9.01 -12.92
C ARG A 38 7.36 7.65 -12.21
N PRO A 39 6.53 6.69 -12.62
CA PRO A 39 6.52 5.35 -12.03
C PRO A 39 7.86 4.63 -12.23
N THR A 40 8.21 3.79 -11.27
CA THR A 40 9.42 2.97 -11.24
C THR A 40 9.11 1.56 -10.71
N ILE A 41 10.15 0.75 -10.51
CA ILE A 41 10.00 -0.55 -9.83
C ILE A 41 9.55 -0.42 -8.36
N ALA A 42 9.67 0.76 -7.75
CA ALA A 42 9.21 1.01 -6.38
C ALA A 42 7.70 0.76 -6.26
N GLU A 43 6.93 1.15 -7.27
CA GLU A 43 5.49 0.97 -7.35
C GLU A 43 5.17 -0.52 -7.38
N CYS A 44 5.86 -1.30 -8.21
CA CYS A 44 5.69 -2.76 -8.25
C CYS A 44 6.05 -3.43 -6.90
N ALA A 45 7.05 -2.91 -6.20
CA ALA A 45 7.50 -3.47 -4.93
C ALA A 45 6.51 -3.21 -3.78
N VAL A 46 5.80 -2.08 -3.81
CA VAL A 46 4.94 -1.63 -2.70
C VAL A 46 3.46 -1.86 -2.98
N TYR A 47 3.00 -1.60 -4.21
CA TYR A 47 1.58 -1.56 -4.58
C TYR A 47 0.79 -2.82 -4.22
N PRO A 48 1.25 -4.05 -4.56
CA PRO A 48 0.47 -5.26 -4.29
C PRO A 48 0.19 -5.45 -2.79
N TYR A 49 1.14 -5.09 -1.93
CA TYR A 49 0.99 -5.23 -0.48
C TYR A 49 0.07 -4.16 0.12
N VAL A 50 0.04 -2.97 -0.48
CA VAL A 50 -0.85 -1.89 -0.03
C VAL A 50 -2.29 -2.18 -0.46
N VAL A 51 -2.53 -2.50 -1.74
CA VAL A 51 -3.89 -2.74 -2.23
C VAL A 51 -4.55 -3.97 -1.58
N LEU A 52 -3.76 -4.97 -1.20
CA LEU A 52 -4.23 -6.17 -0.49
C LEU A 52 -4.21 -6.03 1.05
N ALA A 53 -3.78 -4.89 1.60
CA ALA A 53 -3.72 -4.66 3.04
C ALA A 53 -5.06 -4.94 3.78
N PRO A 54 -6.24 -4.66 3.19
CA PRO A 54 -7.53 -5.02 3.80
C PRO A 54 -7.71 -6.52 4.06
N GLU A 55 -7.09 -7.42 3.27
CA GLU A 55 -7.12 -8.86 3.56
C GLU A 55 -6.43 -9.21 4.89
N GLY A 56 -5.50 -8.37 5.34
CA GLY A 56 -4.84 -8.43 6.64
C GLY A 56 -5.62 -7.77 7.78
N GLY A 57 -6.70 -7.05 7.48
CA GLY A 57 -7.45 -6.21 8.42
C GLY A 57 -6.85 -4.82 8.62
N VAL A 58 -6.16 -4.28 7.60
CA VAL A 58 -5.62 -2.92 7.60
C VAL A 58 -6.45 -2.06 6.66
N GLU A 59 -7.18 -1.11 7.22
CA GLU A 59 -8.04 -0.19 6.46
C GLU A 59 -7.21 0.96 5.86
N LEU A 60 -7.45 1.26 4.58
CA LEU A 60 -6.75 2.34 3.87
C LEU A 60 -7.46 3.70 3.95
N GLY A 61 -8.71 3.75 4.44
CA GLY A 61 -9.53 4.96 4.44
C GLY A 61 -8.94 6.16 5.19
N ALA A 62 -7.98 5.93 6.10
CA ALA A 62 -7.28 6.98 6.83
C ALA A 62 -6.09 7.61 6.05
N TYR A 63 -5.76 7.10 4.86
CA TYR A 63 -4.57 7.48 4.08
C TYR A 63 -4.96 7.95 2.67
N PRO A 64 -5.49 9.17 2.53
CA PRO A 64 -6.04 9.66 1.25
C PRO A 64 -4.99 9.80 0.14
N SER A 65 -3.73 10.09 0.47
CA SER A 65 -2.65 10.16 -0.52
C SER A 65 -2.22 8.78 -1.01
N VAL A 66 -2.24 7.79 -0.12
CA VAL A 66 -2.09 6.38 -0.51
C VAL A 66 -3.21 5.96 -1.45
N LEU A 67 -4.47 6.29 -1.13
CA LEU A 67 -5.61 5.94 -2.00
C LEU A 67 -5.49 6.55 -3.40
N ARG A 68 -5.16 7.86 -3.51
CA ARG A 68 -4.90 8.49 -4.81
C ARG A 68 -3.78 7.80 -5.58
N TRP A 69 -2.70 7.42 -4.90
CA TRP A 69 -1.58 6.72 -5.52
C TRP A 69 -1.98 5.31 -5.99
N VAL A 70 -2.78 4.58 -5.22
CA VAL A 70 -3.31 3.26 -5.61
C VAL A 70 -4.14 3.38 -6.90
N GLU A 71 -5.04 4.35 -6.98
CA GLU A 71 -5.84 4.60 -8.19
C GLU A 71 -4.94 4.94 -9.39
N ARG A 72 -3.92 5.77 -9.16
CA ARG A 72 -2.97 6.16 -10.20
C ARG A 72 -2.16 4.98 -10.75
N VAL A 73 -1.67 4.08 -9.89
CA VAL A 73 -0.93 2.88 -10.31
C VAL A 73 -1.85 1.94 -11.09
N ALA A 74 -3.09 1.75 -10.64
CA ALA A 74 -4.08 0.94 -11.36
C ALA A 74 -4.43 1.49 -12.75
N GLY A 75 -4.26 2.81 -12.96
CA GLY A 75 -4.45 3.48 -14.25
C GLY A 75 -3.26 3.40 -15.22
N LEU A 76 -2.13 2.79 -14.86
CA LEU A 76 -0.96 2.70 -15.73
C LEU A 76 -1.21 1.78 -16.94
N ALA A 77 -0.69 2.19 -18.10
CA ALA A 77 -0.73 1.35 -19.29
C ALA A 77 0.01 0.03 -19.05
N GLY A 78 -0.66 -1.09 -19.33
CA GLY A 78 -0.11 -2.43 -19.08
C GLY A 78 -0.28 -2.94 -17.65
N TYR A 79 -0.94 -2.18 -16.77
CA TYR A 79 -1.38 -2.71 -15.47
C TYR A 79 -2.31 -3.92 -15.67
N GLN A 80 -2.11 -4.95 -14.86
CA GLN A 80 -2.91 -6.16 -14.84
C GLN A 80 -3.33 -6.38 -13.38
N SER A 81 -4.63 -6.33 -13.11
CA SER A 81 -5.16 -6.76 -11.82
C SER A 81 -5.14 -8.29 -11.76
N VAL A 82 -4.70 -8.83 -10.62
CA VAL A 82 -4.86 -10.26 -10.30
C VAL A 82 -6.26 -10.59 -9.86
#